data_AF-A0A0C9U1C9-F1
#
_entry.id   AF-A0A0C9U1C9-F1
#
_cell.length_a   1.000
_cell.length_b   1.000
_cell.length_c   1.000
_cell.angle_alpha   90.00
_cell.angle_beta   90.00
_cell.angle_gamma   90.00
#
_symmetry.space_group_name_H-M   'P 1'
#
loop_
_entity.id
_entity.type
_entity.pdbx_description
1 polymer ?
#
loop_
_entity_poly.entity_id
_entity_poly.type
_entity_poly.pdbx_seq_one_letter_code
_entity_poly.pdbx_strand_id
1 'polypeptide(L)' 'MVPIAVDYEIVLGLEKNIAKALQEGLQITGPDGYARCQNMLQELSSIASRRQDVQKLERLQAARQELKRLM' A
#
# COMPACT_ATOMS: atom_id res chain seq x y z
N MET A 1 20.08 -14.99 -31.03
CA MET A 1 19.42 -13.72 -31.42
C MET A 1 18.07 -13.55 -30.73
N VAL A 2 17.24 -14.59 -30.67
CA VAL A 2 15.94 -14.56 -29.95
C VAL A 2 16.04 -14.26 -28.45
N PRO A 3 16.99 -14.84 -27.66
CA PRO A 3 17.05 -14.58 -26.22
C PRO A 3 17.43 -13.14 -25.85
N ILE A 4 18.29 -12.50 -26.64
CA ILE A 4 18.75 -11.12 -26.41
C ILE A 4 17.63 -10.11 -26.66
N ALA A 5 16.79 -10.36 -27.67
CA ALA A 5 15.63 -9.51 -27.96
C ALA A 5 14.61 -9.56 -26.81
N VAL A 6 14.32 -10.75 -26.28
CA VAL A 6 13.43 -10.92 -25.13
C VAL A 6 13.99 -10.20 -23.89
N ASP A 7 15.28 -10.34 -23.61
CA ASP A 7 15.91 -9.69 -22.46
C ASP A 7 15.89 -8.16 -22.59
N TYR A 8 16.20 -7.64 -23.77
CA TYR A 8 16.21 -6.20 -24.02
C TYR A 8 14.80 -5.57 -24.00
N GLU A 9 13.81 -6.23 -24.60
CA GLU A 9 12.47 -5.66 -24.76
C GLU A 9 11.55 -5.94 -23.57
N ILE A 10 11.61 -7.15 -22.99
CA ILE A 10 10.65 -7.60 -21.99
C ILE A 10 11.20 -7.48 -20.58
N VAL A 11 12.48 -7.80 -20.34
CA VAL A 11 13.05 -7.79 -18.99
C VAL A 11 13.62 -6.40 -18.67
N LEU A 12 14.66 -5.99 -19.39
CA LEU A 12 15.28 -4.66 -19.24
C LEU A 12 14.36 -3.54 -19.75
N GLY A 13 13.55 -3.83 -20.77
CA GLY A 13 12.58 -2.89 -21.32
C GLY A 13 11.42 -2.61 -20.36
N LEU A 14 11.03 -3.59 -19.54
CA LEU A 14 10.06 -3.38 -18.46
C LEU A 14 10.62 -2.46 -17.39
N GLU A 15 11.85 -2.69 -16.92
CA GLU A 15 12.49 -1.82 -15.92
C GLU A 15 12.52 -0.34 -16.36
N LYS A 16 12.84 -0.10 -17.65
CA LYS A 16 12.90 1.25 -18.22
C LYS A 16 11.53 1.93 -18.35
N ASN A 17 10.45 1.16 -18.52
CA ASN A 17 9.13 1.69 -18.86
C ASN A 17 8.09 1.53 -17.74
N ILE A 18 8.40 0.82 -16.66
CA ILE A 18 7.43 0.52 -15.60
C ILE A 18 6.89 1.80 -14.94
N ALA A 19 7.72 2.80 -14.73
CA ALA A 19 7.28 4.08 -14.15
C ALA A 19 6.26 4.79 -15.05
N LYS A 20 6.55 4.86 -16.35
CA LYS A 20 5.63 5.44 -17.35
C LYS A 20 4.34 4.63 -17.46
N ALA A 21 4.45 3.30 -17.50
CA ALA A 21 3.30 2.40 -17.57
C ALA A 21 2.39 2.51 -16.33
N LEU A 22 2.99 2.64 -15.13
CA LEU A 22 2.25 2.89 -13.90
C LEU A 22 1.56 4.26 -13.94
N GLN A 23 2.24 5.31 -14.39
CA GLN A 23 1.66 6.64 -14.50
C GLN A 23 0.46 6.67 -15.47
N GLU A 24 0.60 6.08 -16.65
CA GLU A 24 -0.44 6.02 -17.67
C GLU A 24 -1.59 5.08 -17.28
N GLY A 25 -1.27 3.91 -16.72
CA GLY A 25 -2.24 2.88 -16.37
C GLY A 25 -3.05 3.19 -15.11
N LEU A 26 -2.43 3.77 -14.08
CA LEU A 26 -3.12 4.09 -12.83
C LEU A 26 -4.02 5.31 -12.95
N GLN A 27 -3.74 6.22 -13.90
CA GLN A 27 -4.53 7.43 -14.16
C GLN A 27 -4.76 8.32 -12.92
N ILE A 28 -3.81 8.29 -11.97
CA ILE A 28 -3.91 8.98 -10.67
C ILE A 28 -3.61 10.48 -10.74
N THR A 29 -3.12 10.98 -11.88
CA THR A 29 -2.84 12.41 -12.11
C THR A 29 -3.93 13.14 -12.90
N GLY A 30 -4.99 12.44 -13.30
CA GLY A 30 -6.13 13.02 -14.04
C GLY A 30 -7.18 13.67 -13.12
N PRO A 31 -8.25 14.25 -13.70
CA PRO A 31 -9.34 14.89 -12.94
C PRO A 31 -9.96 13.98 -11.87
N ASP A 32 -10.09 12.69 -12.15
CA ASP A 32 -10.63 11.68 -11.22
C ASP A 32 -9.56 11.01 -10.35
N GLY A 33 -8.31 11.47 -10.43
CA GLY A 33 -7.16 10.84 -9.79
C GLY A 33 -7.35 10.70 -8.28
N TYR A 34 -7.91 11.72 -7.63
CA TYR A 34 -8.21 11.71 -6.21
C TYR A 34 -9.21 10.61 -5.83
N ALA A 35 -10.34 10.50 -6.55
CA ALA A 35 -11.36 9.49 -6.29
C ALA A 35 -10.83 8.07 -6.55
N ARG A 36 -10.01 7.88 -7.60
CA ARG A 36 -9.33 6.60 -7.86
C ARG A 36 -8.39 6.22 -6.73
N CYS A 37 -7.53 7.14 -6.29
CA CYS A 37 -6.65 6.92 -5.15
C CYS A 37 -7.47 6.54 -3.90
N GLN A 38 -8.55 7.26 -3.61
CA GLN A 38 -9.41 6.95 -2.47
C GLN A 38 -10.00 5.54 -2.54
N ASN A 39 -10.41 5.08 -3.73
CA ASN A 39 -10.93 3.74 -3.94
C ASN A 39 -9.83 2.66 -3.84
N MET A 40 -8.64 2.92 -4.39
CA MET A 40 -7.50 1.99 -4.33
C MET A 40 -6.93 1.84 -2.92
N LEU A 41 -7.05 2.87 -2.08
CA LEU A 41 -6.62 2.87 -0.69
C LEU A 41 -7.65 2.24 0.27
N GLN A 42 -8.82 1.82 -0.22
CA GLN A 42 -9.79 1.12 0.62
C GLN A 42 -9.22 -0.21 1.07
N GLU A 43 -9.13 -0.37 2.38
CA GLU A 43 -8.63 -1.60 2.98
C GLU A 43 -9.68 -2.70 2.95
N LEU A 44 -9.19 -3.94 2.85
CA LEU A 44 -10.04 -5.10 3.07
C LEU A 44 -10.56 -5.10 4.52
N SER A 45 -11.84 -5.43 4.69
CA SER A 45 -12.51 -5.44 6.00
C SER A 45 -11.82 -6.31 7.05
N SER A 46 -11.20 -7.42 6.62
CA SER A 46 -10.41 -8.31 7.48
C SER A 46 -9.15 -7.65 8.02
N ILE A 47 -8.49 -6.80 7.21
CA ILE A 47 -7.29 -6.05 7.61
C ILE A 47 -7.68 -4.93 8.59
N ALA A 48 -8.75 -4.21 8.29
CA ALA A 48 -9.29 -3.17 9.18
C ALA A 48 -9.66 -3.73 10.56
N SER A 49 -10.32 -4.89 10.59
CA SER A 49 -10.70 -5.58 11.84
C SER A 49 -9.46 -5.96 12.67
N ARG A 50 -8.44 -6.53 12.02
CA ARG A 50 -7.19 -6.92 12.69
C ARG A 50 -6.43 -5.71 13.25
N ARG A 51 -6.44 -4.57 12.54
CA ARG A 51 -5.83 -3.33 13.03
C ARG A 51 -6.53 -2.83 14.30
N GLN A 52 -7.85 -2.91 14.33
CA GLN A 52 -8.63 -2.48 15.50
C GLN A 52 -8.29 -3.34 16.73
N ASP A 53 -8.03 -4.63 16.55
CA ASP A 53 -7.57 -5.51 17.62
C ASP A 53 -6.17 -5.14 18.14
N VAL A 54 -5.26 -4.75 17.26
CA VAL A 54 -3.94 -4.25 17.67
C VAL A 54 -4.04 -2.94 18.46
N GLN A 55 -4.92 -2.01 18.07
CA GLN A 55 -5.15 -0.77 18.84
C GLN A 55 -5.68 -1.03 20.26
N LYS A 56 -6.35 -2.16 20.51
CA LYS A 56 -6.75 -2.54 21.88
C LYS A 56 -5.52 -2.81 22.76
N LEU A 57 -4.41 -3.28 22.20
CA LEU A 57 -3.16 -3.50 22.95
C LEU A 57 -2.57 -2.18 23.47
N GLU A 58 -2.62 -1.12 22.68
CA GLU A 58 -2.16 0.22 23.11
C GLU A 58 -2.98 0.72 24.30
N ARG A 59 -4.30 0.52 24.27
CA ARG A 59 -5.19 0.85 25.39
C ARG A 59 -4.88 0.03 26.64
N LEU A 60 -4.63 -1.28 26.47
CA LEU A 60 -4.25 -2.16 27.58
C LEU A 60 -2.89 -1.77 28.18
N GLN A 61 -1.93 -1.35 27.35
CA GLN A 61 -0.64 -0.86 27.81
C GLN A 61 -0.77 0.46 28.59
N ALA A 62 -1.58 1.40 28.10
CA ALA A 62 -1.86 2.65 28.80
C ALA A 62 -2.51 2.40 30.16
N ALA A 63 -3.55 1.56 30.21
CA ALA A 63 -4.20 1.17 31.46
C ALA A 63 -3.20 0.50 32.44
N ARG A 64 -2.30 -0.36 31.94
CA ARG A 64 -1.26 -0.98 32.78
C ARG A 64 -0.26 0.05 33.34
N GLN A 65 0.08 1.08 32.58
CA GLN A 65 0.96 2.15 33.07
C GLN A 65 0.28 3.00 34.14
N GLU A 66 -1.01 3.30 33.97
CA GLU A 66 -1.79 4.05 34.95
C GLU A 66 -1.95 3.26 36.27
N LEU A 67 -2.22 1.96 36.18
CA LEU A 67 -2.31 1.07 37.33
C LEU A 67 -0.99 0.99 38.12
N LYS A 68 0.16 1.08 37.43
CA LYS A 68 1.50 1.16 38.06
C LYS A 68 1.81 2.50 38.72
N ARG A 69 1.10 3.59 38.39
CA ARG A 69 1.26 4.90 39.02
C ARG A 69 0.40 5.07 40.26
N LEU A 70 -0.69 4.30 40.35
CA LEU A 70 -1.65 4.33 41.45
C LEU A 70 -1.31 3.35 42.59
N MET A 71 -0.41 2.39 42.34
CA MET A 71 0.28 1.56 43.35
C MET A 71 1.64 2.17 43.67
#